data_AF-A0A645FL52-F1
#
_entry.id   AF-A0A645FL52-F1
#
_cell.length_a   1.000
_cell.length_b   1.000
_cell.length_c   1.000
_cell.angle_alpha   90.00
_cell.angle_beta   90.00
_cell.angle_gamma   90.00
#
_symmetry.space_group_name_H-M   'P 1'
#
loop_
_entity.id
_entity.type
_entity.pdbx_description
1 polymer ?
#
loop_
_entity_poly.entity_id
_entity_poly.type
_entity_poly.pdbx_seq_one_letter_code
_entity_poly.pdbx_strand_id
1 'polypeptide(L)'
;MVIASVSAYLAAEVCKTEPIYDRLLQRSLDSMNKQNTNYVPDKTRNVIEISICSGCALDGKLVKNITWPIHTLLVDVKRGESDIVPNGETLLLAGDFLYVLTDNANAANVRKLAEEK
;
A
#
# COMPACT_ATOMS: atom_id res chain seq x y z
N MET A 1 -9.18 15.43 47.45
CA MET A 1 -8.78 14.82 46.16
C MET A 1 -9.92 14.16 45.38
N VAL A 2 -11.07 13.83 45.98
CA VAL A 2 -12.21 13.19 45.27
C VAL A 2 -12.97 14.14 44.32
N ILE A 3 -12.91 15.44 44.56
CA ILE A 3 -13.65 16.45 43.79
C ILE A 3 -13.09 16.57 42.36
N ALA A 4 -11.77 16.42 42.21
CA ALA A 4 -11.09 16.43 40.91
C ALA A 4 -11.40 15.17 40.06
N SER A 5 -11.56 14.01 40.71
CA SER A 5 -11.95 12.79 40.00
C SER A 5 -13.41 12.82 39.57
N VAL A 6 -14.30 13.39 40.39
CA VAL A 6 -15.72 13.53 40.04
C VAL A 6 -15.92 14.55 38.92
N SER A 7 -15.19 15.66 38.94
CA SER A 7 -15.26 16.65 37.85
C SER A 7 -14.68 16.13 36.54
N ALA A 8 -13.58 15.35 36.59
CA ALA A 8 -13.04 14.68 35.42
C ALA A 8 -14.02 13.63 34.85
N TYR A 9 -14.72 12.89 35.71
CA TYR A 9 -15.70 11.89 35.29
C TYR A 9 -16.92 12.55 34.63
N LEU A 10 -17.44 13.63 35.23
CA LEU A 10 -18.52 14.43 34.65
C LEU A 10 -18.12 15.09 33.32
N ALA A 11 -16.89 15.62 33.22
CA ALA A 11 -16.36 16.17 31.97
C ALA A 11 -16.21 15.09 30.90
N ALA A 12 -15.76 13.88 31.26
CA ALA A 12 -15.68 12.74 30.34
C ALA A 12 -17.06 12.28 29.86
N GLU A 13 -18.08 12.32 30.72
CA GLU A 13 -19.47 11.98 30.37
C GLU A 13 -20.08 12.99 29.39
N VAL A 14 -19.77 14.28 29.54
CA VAL A 14 -20.21 15.36 28.64
C VAL A 14 -19.46 15.31 27.30
N CYS A 15 -18.22 14.81 27.28
CA CYS A 15 -17.44 14.58 26.07
C CYS A 15 -17.72 13.24 25.37
N LYS A 16 -18.82 12.53 25.70
CA LYS A 16 -19.43 11.45 24.87
C LYS A 16 -19.97 11.97 23.52
N THR A 17 -19.23 12.87 22.87
CA THR A 17 -19.24 12.99 21.42
C THR A 17 -18.99 11.60 20.87
N GLU A 18 -19.96 11.05 20.11
CA GLU A 18 -19.84 9.80 19.37
C GLU A 18 -18.39 9.67 18.90
N PRO A 19 -17.65 8.64 19.35
CA PRO A 19 -16.25 8.57 19.00
C PRO A 19 -16.20 8.53 17.48
N ILE A 20 -15.38 9.41 16.88
CA ILE A 20 -15.07 9.37 15.44
C ILE A 20 -14.65 7.95 15.03
N TYR A 21 -14.17 7.14 15.98
CA TYR A 21 -13.98 5.72 15.84
C TYR A 21 -15.24 4.95 15.42
N ASP A 22 -16.40 5.13 16.04
CA ASP A 22 -17.64 4.47 15.62
C ASP A 22 -18.04 4.89 14.20
N ARG A 23 -17.82 6.16 13.84
CA ARG A 23 -18.06 6.65 12.46
C ARG A 23 -17.06 6.06 11.46
N LEU A 24 -15.79 5.92 11.82
CA LEU A 24 -14.75 5.31 10.98
C LEU A 24 -14.95 3.79 10.88
N LEU A 25 -15.33 3.14 11.97
CA LEU A 25 -15.62 1.73 12.06
C LEU A 25 -16.90 1.39 11.30
N GLN A 26 -17.97 2.16 11.46
CA GLN A 26 -19.17 2.05 10.64
C GLN A 26 -18.84 2.28 9.17
N ARG A 27 -18.01 3.25 8.81
CA ARG A 27 -17.60 3.42 7.39
C ARG A 27 -16.88 2.19 6.86
N SER A 28 -16.04 1.55 7.68
CA SER A 28 -15.37 0.29 7.34
C SER A 28 -16.37 -0.87 7.20
N LEU A 29 -17.28 -1.03 8.15
CA LEU A 29 -18.31 -2.07 8.16
C LEU A 29 -19.36 -1.88 7.05
N ASP A 30 -19.80 -0.66 6.78
CA ASP A 30 -20.72 -0.33 5.68
C ASP A 30 -20.06 -0.54 4.31
N SER A 31 -18.75 -0.25 4.20
CA SER A 31 -17.98 -0.57 2.99
C SER A 31 -17.83 -2.07 2.77
N MET A 32 -17.86 -2.86 3.85
CA MET A 32 -17.82 -4.32 3.82
C MET A 32 -19.21 -4.92 3.52
N ASN A 33 -20.28 -4.32 4.04
CA ASN A 33 -21.66 -4.80 3.90
C ASN A 33 -22.34 -4.37 2.59
N LYS A 34 -21.94 -3.23 1.99
CA LYS A 34 -22.39 -2.83 0.64
C LYS A 34 -21.88 -3.74 -0.49
N GLN A 35 -20.98 -4.66 -0.21
CA GLN A 35 -20.51 -5.65 -1.20
C GLN A 35 -21.55 -6.74 -1.51
N ASN A 36 -22.70 -6.77 -0.80
CA ASN A 36 -23.78 -7.72 -1.05
C ASN A 36 -24.88 -7.24 -2.03
N THR A 37 -24.72 -6.10 -2.70
CA THR A 37 -25.66 -5.69 -3.76
C THR A 37 -24.90 -5.35 -5.05
N ASN A 38 -24.67 -6.36 -5.88
CA ASN A 38 -24.47 -6.26 -7.33
C ASN A 38 -23.54 -5.15 -7.85
N TYR A 39 -22.40 -4.93 -7.19
CA TYR A 39 -21.28 -4.21 -7.76
C TYR A 39 -20.00 -4.96 -7.39
N VAL A 40 -19.35 -5.58 -8.37
CA VAL A 40 -18.00 -6.10 -8.19
C VAL A 40 -17.05 -4.95 -8.50
N PRO A 41 -16.39 -4.30 -7.53
CA PRO A 41 -15.25 -3.44 -7.85
C PRO A 41 -14.03 -4.34 -8.02
N ASP A 42 -14.00 -5.15 -9.08
CA ASP A 42 -12.98 -6.19 -9.30
C ASP A 42 -11.59 -5.63 -9.71
N LYS A 43 -11.32 -4.35 -9.49
CA LYS A 43 -10.03 -3.71 -9.84
C LYS A 43 -9.67 -2.60 -8.85
N THR A 44 -9.49 -2.96 -7.59
CA THR A 44 -8.76 -2.07 -6.67
C THR A 44 -7.27 -2.16 -7.01
N ARG A 45 -6.77 -1.14 -7.73
CA ARG A 45 -5.34 -0.97 -8.01
C ARG A 45 -4.66 -0.35 -6.82
N ASN A 46 -3.62 -1.01 -6.34
CA ASN A 46 -2.82 -0.57 -5.20
C ASN A 46 -1.37 -0.39 -5.63
N VAL A 47 -0.70 0.59 -5.02
CA VAL A 47 0.75 0.73 -5.14
C VAL A 47 1.38 -0.17 -4.09
N ILE A 48 2.28 -1.05 -4.52
CA ILE A 48 3.08 -1.90 -3.64
C ILE A 48 4.55 -1.46 -3.73
N GLU A 49 5.22 -1.54 -2.59
CA GLU A 49 6.68 -1.36 -2.50
C GLU A 49 7.36 -2.72 -2.61
N ILE A 50 8.45 -2.78 -3.38
CA ILE A 50 9.25 -3.98 -3.61
C ILE A 50 10.72 -3.60 -3.50
N SER A 51 11.50 -4.32 -2.73
CA SER A 51 12.94 -4.13 -2.65
C SER A 51 13.68 -5.09 -3.59
N ILE A 52 14.74 -4.58 -4.21
CA ILE A 52 15.62 -5.39 -5.07
C ILE A 52 16.75 -5.97 -4.21
N CYS A 53 16.79 -7.30 -4.09
CA CYS A 53 17.88 -8.00 -3.41
C CYS A 53 19.07 -8.23 -4.35
N SER A 54 20.29 -8.30 -3.81
CA SER A 54 21.48 -8.64 -4.58
C SER A 54 21.36 -10.04 -5.18
N GLY A 55 21.53 -10.13 -6.50
CA GLY A 55 21.41 -11.38 -7.24
C GLY A 55 19.98 -11.88 -7.44
N CYS A 56 18.96 -11.01 -7.32
CA CYS A 56 17.63 -11.32 -7.83
C CYS A 56 17.55 -11.11 -9.35
N ALA A 57 16.52 -11.65 -9.98
CA ALA A 57 16.32 -11.55 -11.42
C ALA A 57 16.16 -10.10 -11.94
N LEU A 58 15.89 -9.13 -11.06
CA LEU A 58 15.77 -7.70 -11.41
C LEU A 58 17.09 -6.93 -11.30
N ASP A 59 18.07 -7.47 -10.58
CA ASP A 59 19.35 -6.81 -10.34
C ASP A 59 20.17 -6.71 -11.64
N GLY A 60 20.58 -5.49 -11.98
CA GLY A 60 21.32 -5.20 -13.21
C GLY A 60 20.49 -5.24 -14.50
N LYS A 61 19.15 -5.28 -14.41
CA LYS A 61 18.27 -5.21 -15.59
C LYS A 61 17.73 -3.80 -15.83
N LEU A 62 17.57 -3.48 -17.10
CA LEU A 62 16.87 -2.27 -17.54
C LEU A 62 15.36 -2.46 -17.38
N VAL A 63 14.64 -1.41 -17.00
CA VAL A 63 13.17 -1.44 -16.86
C VAL A 63 12.46 -1.97 -18.13
N LYS A 64 12.97 -1.62 -19.32
CA LYS A 64 12.42 -2.10 -20.61
C LYS A 64 12.63 -3.59 -20.89
N ASN A 65 13.65 -4.20 -20.26
CA ASN A 65 14.00 -5.61 -20.46
C ASN A 65 13.24 -6.54 -19.50
N ILE A 66 12.42 -5.98 -18.61
CA ILE A 66 11.66 -6.74 -17.62
C ILE A 66 10.28 -7.08 -18.19
N THR A 67 9.90 -8.35 -18.11
CA THR A 67 8.57 -8.81 -18.48
C THR A 67 7.60 -8.52 -17.34
N TRP A 68 7.05 -7.31 -17.36
CA TRP A 68 6.07 -6.87 -16.36
C TRP A 68 4.76 -7.66 -16.49
N PRO A 69 4.16 -8.13 -15.38
CA PRO A 69 2.86 -8.79 -15.41
C PRO A 69 1.75 -7.89 -15.98
N ILE A 70 0.67 -8.51 -16.46
CA ILE A 70 -0.46 -7.78 -17.03
C ILE A 70 -1.06 -6.82 -15.98
N HIS A 71 -1.43 -5.61 -16.40
CA HIS A 71 -1.97 -4.56 -15.53
C HIS A 71 -1.01 -4.07 -14.43
N THR A 72 0.29 -4.01 -14.72
CA THR A 72 1.29 -3.44 -13.81
C THR A 72 1.93 -2.19 -14.42
N LEU A 73 2.27 -1.22 -13.55
CA LEU A 73 2.97 0.00 -13.93
C LEU A 73 4.00 0.34 -12.86
N LEU A 74 5.27 0.47 -13.25
CA LEU A 74 6.31 0.99 -12.38
C LEU A 74 6.13 2.52 -12.29
N VAL A 75 5.88 3.02 -11.09
CA VAL A 75 5.58 4.42 -10.81
C VAL A 75 6.85 5.19 -10.47
N ASP A 76 7.66 4.63 -9.56
CA ASP A 76 8.85 5.30 -9.05
C ASP A 76 9.92 4.29 -8.60
N VAL A 77 11.17 4.73 -8.56
CA VAL A 77 12.31 3.95 -8.07
C VAL A 77 13.08 4.78 -7.06
N LYS A 78 13.11 4.34 -5.82
CA LYS A 78 13.85 4.99 -4.74
C LYS A 78 15.17 4.30 -4.49
N ARG A 79 16.27 5.06 -4.61
CA ARG A 79 17.64 4.60 -4.35
C ARG A 79 18.21 5.41 -3.19
N GLY A 80 18.22 4.79 -2.00
CA GLY A 80 18.58 5.49 -0.77
C GLY A 80 17.60 6.61 -0.45
N GLU A 81 18.07 7.86 -0.45
CA GLU A 81 17.25 9.05 -0.20
C GLU A 81 16.78 9.77 -1.47
N SER A 82 17.17 9.28 -2.65
CA SER A 82 16.78 9.89 -3.93
C SER A 82 15.70 9.08 -4.64
N ASP A 83 14.71 9.79 -5.18
CA ASP A 83 13.68 9.22 -6.05
C ASP A 83 14.07 9.41 -7.52
N ILE A 84 13.88 8.36 -8.32
CA ILE A 84 14.31 8.26 -9.72
C ILE A 84 13.08 7.91 -10.54
N VAL A 85 12.63 8.84 -11.40
CA VAL A 85 11.55 8.57 -12.34
C VAL A 85 11.99 7.48 -13.32
N PRO A 86 11.35 6.29 -13.30
CA PRO A 86 11.74 5.18 -14.15
C PRO A 86 11.46 5.51 -15.61
N ASN A 87 12.47 5.29 -16.45
CA ASN A 87 12.34 5.25 -17.89
C ASN A 87 12.78 3.87 -18.40
N GLY A 88 12.59 3.58 -19.69
CA GLY A 88 12.96 2.28 -20.26
C GLY A 88 14.45 1.94 -20.11
N GLU A 89 15.32 2.94 -19.95
CA GLU A 89 16.77 2.82 -19.81
C GLU A 89 17.23 2.89 -18.34
N THR A 90 16.31 3.03 -17.39
CA THR A 90 16.64 3.01 -15.97
C THR A 90 17.16 1.62 -15.61
N LEU A 91 18.40 1.57 -15.13
CA LEU A 91 19.04 0.36 -14.63
C LEU A 91 18.64 0.15 -13.16
N LEU A 92 17.98 -0.97 -12.91
CA LEU A 92 17.64 -1.41 -11.57
C LEU A 92 18.84 -2.07 -10.90
N LEU A 93 19.11 -1.69 -9.66
CA LEU A 93 20.24 -2.18 -8.88
C LEU A 93 19.77 -2.71 -7.53
N ALA A 94 20.51 -3.67 -6.98
CA ALA A 94 20.31 -4.12 -5.61
C ALA A 94 20.31 -2.95 -4.60
N GLY A 95 19.33 -2.94 -3.70
CA GLY A 95 19.10 -1.86 -2.74
C GLY A 95 18.10 -0.79 -3.21
N ASP A 96 17.63 -0.86 -4.46
CA ASP A 96 16.54 -0.02 -4.93
C ASP A 96 15.19 -0.49 -4.37
N PHE A 97 14.29 0.47 -4.15
CA PHE A 97 12.89 0.25 -3.82
C PHE A 97 12.02 0.66 -5.01
N LEU A 98 11.23 -0.26 -5.53
CA LEU A 98 10.31 -0.06 -6.64
C LEU A 98 8.91 0.18 -6.10
N TYR A 99 8.26 1.25 -6.56
CA TYR A 99 6.85 1.50 -6.33
C TYR A 99 6.05 1.09 -7.55
N VAL A 100 5.33 -0.03 -7.47
CA VAL A 100 4.59 -0.60 -8.60
C VAL A 100 3.09 -0.54 -8.33
N LEU A 101 2.36 0.08 -9.26
CA LEU A 101 0.90 0.05 -9.28
C LEU A 101 0.43 -1.27 -9.92
N THR A 102 -0.33 -2.07 -9.19
CA THR A 102 -0.87 -3.35 -9.65
C THR A 102 -2.22 -3.66 -8.98
N ASP A 103 -3.00 -4.54 -9.60
CA ASP A 103 -4.18 -5.14 -8.97
C ASP A 103 -3.76 -6.07 -7.81
N ASN A 104 -4.60 -6.22 -6.78
CA ASN A 104 -4.30 -7.05 -5.60
C ASN A 104 -4.01 -8.52 -5.97
N ALA A 105 -4.73 -9.06 -6.97
CA ALA A 105 -4.48 -10.42 -7.47
C ALA A 105 -3.09 -10.59 -8.09
N ASN A 106 -2.53 -9.55 -8.71
CA ASN A 106 -1.23 -9.58 -9.38
C ASN A 106 -0.08 -9.15 -8.47
N ALA A 107 -0.36 -8.57 -7.29
CA ALA A 107 0.66 -8.16 -6.33
C ALA A 107 1.59 -9.32 -5.95
N ALA A 108 1.05 -10.54 -5.82
CA ALA A 108 1.85 -11.74 -5.55
C ALA A 108 2.81 -12.08 -6.70
N ASN A 109 2.37 -11.96 -7.96
CA ASN A 109 3.20 -12.24 -9.14
C ASN A 109 4.32 -11.20 -9.28
N VAL A 110 4.01 -9.93 -9.02
CA VAL A 110 4.99 -8.85 -9.04
C VAL A 110 6.06 -9.05 -7.95
N ARG A 111 5.68 -9.50 -6.74
CA ARG A 111 6.64 -9.81 -5.67
C ARG A 111 7.55 -10.99 -6.02
N LYS A 112 7.01 -12.06 -6.60
CA LYS A 112 7.80 -13.21 -7.06
C LYS A 112 8.90 -12.80 -8.03
N LEU A 113 8.63 -11.82 -8.89
CA LEU A 113 9.58 -11.32 -9.87
C LEU A 113 10.86 -10.73 -9.22
N ALA A 114 10.76 -10.21 -7.99
CA ALA A 114 11.89 -9.72 -7.22
C ALA A 114 12.56 -10.79 -6.34
N GLU A 115 11.91 -11.93 -6.11
CA GLU A 115 12.41 -13.04 -5.30
C GLU A 115 13.08 -14.14 -6.15
N GLU A 116 12.68 -14.29 -7.42
CA GLU A 116 13.24 -15.28 -8.34
C GLU A 116 14.72 -14.99 -8.62
N LYS A 117 15.56 -16.03 -8.52
CA LYS A 117 17.00 -16.03 -8.83
C LYS A 117 17.26 -16.52 -10.25
#